data_AF-A0A177MTE7-F1
#
_entry.id   AF-A0A177MTE7-F1
#
_cell.length_a   1.000
_cell.length_b   1.000
_cell.length_c   1.000
_cell.angle_alpha   90.00
_cell.angle_beta   90.00
_cell.angle_gamma   90.00
#
_symmetry.space_group_name_H-M   'P 1'
#
loop_
_entity.id
_entity.type
_entity.pdbx_description
1 polymer ?
#
loop_
_entity_poly.entity_id
_entity_poly.type
_entity_poly.pdbx_seq_one_letter_code
_entity_poly.pdbx_strand_id
1 'polypeptide(L)'
;MATLEDDLTQLNFQYLMLLRECARSNPMEAAWRFGVIPETVNHVADLSLEQIKEQAAINRAVISLLPLGNHPVSAAAHAALLVHGAHDQGDHHG
;
A
#
# COMPACT_ATOMS: atom_id res chain seq x y z
N MET A 1 -21.82 16.18 -3.19
CA MET A 1 -20.38 16.49 -3.27
C MET A 1 -19.77 15.94 -2.00
N ALA A 2 -18.78 15.05 -2.10
CA ALA A 2 -18.00 14.68 -0.92
C ALA A 2 -17.27 15.93 -0.43
N THR A 3 -17.33 16.18 0.88
CA THR A 3 -16.55 17.25 1.48
C THR A 3 -15.09 16.80 1.58
N LEU A 4 -14.15 17.75 1.67
CA LEU A 4 -12.74 17.43 1.91
C LEU A 4 -12.57 16.53 3.15
N GLU A 5 -13.43 16.70 4.16
CA GLU A 5 -13.43 15.90 5.39
C GLU A 5 -13.84 14.45 5.12
N ASP A 6 -14.84 14.24 4.28
CA ASP A 6 -15.28 12.89 3.86
C ASP A 6 -14.17 12.19 3.05
N ASP A 7 -13.53 12.91 2.12
CA ASP A 7 -12.44 12.39 1.30
C ASP A 7 -11.22 12.02 2.16
N LEU A 8 -10.84 12.88 3.12
CA LEU A 8 -9.78 12.61 4.08
C LEU A 8 -10.10 11.40 4.96
N THR A 9 -11.33 11.33 5.46
CA THR A 9 -11.79 10.19 6.28
C THR A 9 -11.69 8.89 5.51
N GLN A 10 -12.14 8.87 4.26
CA GLN A 10 -12.07 7.70 3.41
C GLN A 10 -10.62 7.31 3.09
N LEU A 11 -9.77 8.27 2.72
CA LEU A 11 -8.36 8.04 2.43
C LEU A 11 -7.62 7.46 3.64
N ASN A 12 -7.80 8.06 4.82
CA ASN A 12 -7.18 7.61 6.06
C ASN A 12 -7.64 6.20 6.42
N PHE A 13 -8.94 5.92 6.30
CA PHE A 13 -9.48 4.59 6.58
C PHE A 13 -8.86 3.52 5.69
N GLN A 14 -8.82 3.77 4.37
CA GLN A 14 -8.24 2.85 3.40
C GLN A 14 -6.75 2.61 3.66
N TYR A 15 -5.99 3.68 3.95
CA TYR A 15 -4.57 3.57 4.29
C TYR A 15 -4.34 2.72 5.54
N LEU A 16 -5.04 3.01 6.64
CA LEU A 16 -4.88 2.31 7.91
C LEU A 16 -5.29 0.83 7.80
N MET A 17 -6.36 0.53 7.07
CA MET A 17 -6.78 -0.84 6.79
C MET A 17 -5.72 -1.62 6.02
N LEU A 18 -5.14 -1.03 4.97
CA LEU A 18 -4.11 -1.67 4.16
C LEU A 18 -2.81 -1.88 4.96
N LEU A 19 -2.39 -0.87 5.73
CA LEU A 19 -1.22 -0.96 6.60
C LEU A 19 -1.41 -2.07 7.64
N ARG A 20 -2.57 -2.15 8.30
CA ARG A 20 -2.88 -3.18 9.30
C ARG A 20 -2.83 -4.59 8.73
N GLU A 21 -3.41 -4.80 7.54
CA GLU A 21 -3.41 -6.13 6.92
C GLU A 21 -1.99 -6.55 6.52
N CYS A 22 -1.22 -5.62 5.94
CA CYS A 22 0.19 -5.87 5.61
C CYS A 22 1.01 -6.13 6.88
N ALA A 23 0.80 -5.35 7.94
CA ALA A 23 1.48 -5.49 9.22
C ALA A 23 1.24 -6.86 9.87
N ARG A 24 0.01 -7.38 9.81
CA ARG A 24 -0.35 -8.70 10.33
C ARG A 24 0.28 -9.85 9.57
N SER A 25 0.45 -9.68 8.26
CA SER A 25 1.07 -10.70 7.42
C SER A 25 2.60 -10.69 7.52
N ASN A 26 3.23 -9.50 7.47
CA ASN A 26 4.67 -9.32 7.49
C ASN A 26 5.06 -7.91 7.97
N PRO A 27 5.36 -7.74 9.28
CA PRO A 27 5.65 -6.43 9.85
C PRO A 27 6.86 -5.73 9.21
N MET A 28 7.91 -6.48 8.86
CA MET A 28 9.14 -5.90 8.31
C MET A 28 8.91 -5.35 6.89
N GLU A 29 8.14 -6.09 6.08
CA GLU A 29 7.76 -5.64 4.75
C GLU A 29 6.78 -4.47 4.79
N ALA A 30 5.85 -4.46 5.75
CA ALA A 30 4.97 -3.33 6.00
C ALA A 30 5.75 -2.06 6.37
N ALA A 31 6.74 -2.16 7.27
CA ALA A 31 7.60 -1.03 7.62
C ALA A 31 8.28 -0.42 6.38
N TRP A 32 8.84 -1.28 5.51
CA TRP A 32 9.51 -0.85 4.29
C TRP A 32 8.55 -0.23 3.26
N ARG A 33 7.41 -0.90 2.96
CA ARG A 33 6.45 -0.44 1.93
C ARG A 33 5.77 0.87 2.31
N PHE A 34 5.48 1.07 3.59
CA PHE A 34 4.73 2.23 4.08
C PHE A 34 5.64 3.33 4.62
N GLY A 35 6.95 3.11 4.68
CA GLY A 35 7.92 4.10 5.16
C GLY A 35 7.72 4.47 6.64
N VAL A 36 7.26 3.51 7.45
CA VAL A 36 6.98 3.70 8.88
C VAL A 36 7.92 2.87 9.74
N ILE A 37 8.19 3.33 10.96
CA ILE A 37 9.03 2.61 11.90
C ILE A 37 8.34 1.33 12.42
N PRO A 38 9.09 0.28 12.79
CA PRO A 38 8.53 -0.99 13.26
C PRO A 38 7.54 -0.85 14.43
N GLU A 39 7.77 0.10 15.34
CA GLU A 39 6.89 0.39 16.48
C GLU A 39 5.48 0.79 16.00
N THR A 40 5.41 1.64 14.97
CA THR A 40 4.14 2.06 14.35
C THR A 40 3.44 0.89 13.68
N VAL A 41 4.18 0.02 13.00
CA VAL A 41 3.62 -1.17 12.34
C VAL A 41 2.97 -2.10 13.36
N ASN A 42 3.69 -2.40 14.44
CA ASN A 42 3.18 -3.27 15.50
C ASN A 42 1.93 -2.66 16.15
N HIS A 43 1.94 -1.36 16.43
CA HIS A 43 0.78 -0.67 16.97
C HIS A 43 -0.44 -0.78 16.04
N VAL A 44 -0.26 -0.53 14.73
CA VAL A 44 -1.37 -0.57 13.76
C VAL A 44 -1.90 -1.99 13.54
N ALA A 45 -1.06 -3.02 13.66
CA ALA A 45 -1.48 -4.43 13.58
C ALA A 45 -2.52 -4.79 14.65
N ASP A 46 -2.41 -4.19 15.84
CA ASP A 46 -3.22 -4.48 17.02
C ASP A 46 -4.52 -3.65 17.09
N LEU A 47 -4.63 -2.57 16.30
CA LEU A 47 -5.83 -1.73 16.32
C LEU A 47 -7.09 -2.52 15.97
N SER A 48 -8.19 -2.21 16.66
CA SER A 48 -9.52 -2.67 16.28
C SER A 48 -10.05 -1.91 15.06
N LEU A 49 -11.09 -2.44 14.42
CA LEU A 49 -11.75 -1.72 13.33
C LEU A 49 -12.36 -0.39 13.80
N GLU A 50 -12.86 -0.33 15.03
CA GLU A 50 -13.44 0.89 15.60
C GLU A 50 -12.35 1.95 15.83
N GLN A 51 -11.21 1.56 16.38
CA GLN A 51 -10.06 2.46 16.56
C GLN A 51 -9.53 2.99 15.22
N ILE A 52 -9.54 2.16 14.17
CA ILE A 52 -9.19 2.61 12.82
C ILE A 52 -10.20 3.65 12.31
N LYS A 53 -11.50 3.44 12.51
CA LYS A 53 -12.53 4.42 12.11
C LYS A 53 -12.37 5.74 12.84
N GLU A 54 -12.10 5.70 14.14
CA GLU A 54 -11.83 6.90 14.94
C GLU A 54 -10.59 7.66 14.46
N GLN A 55 -9.48 6.95 14.21
CA GLN A 55 -8.27 7.57 13.66
C GLN A 55 -8.46 8.07 12.24
N ALA A 56 -9.31 7.42 11.44
CA ALA A 56 -9.58 7.84 10.08
C ALA A 56 -10.34 9.17 10.03
N ALA A 57 -11.26 9.39 10.96
CA ALA A 57 -12.11 10.58 11.03
C ALA A 57 -11.38 11.87 11.42
N ILE A 58 -10.05 11.84 11.59
CA ILE A 58 -9.29 13.07 11.82
C ILE A 58 -9.27 13.92 10.55
N ASN A 59 -9.41 15.24 10.69
CA ASN A 59 -9.40 16.18 9.57
C ASN A 59 -7.97 16.49 9.06
N ARG A 60 -7.13 15.45 8.99
CA ARG A 60 -5.74 15.51 8.54
C ARG A 60 -5.37 14.19 7.89
N ALA A 61 -4.58 14.24 6.81
CA ALA A 61 -4.01 13.04 6.22
C ALA A 61 -3.05 12.34 7.20
N VAL A 62 -3.29 11.04 7.48
CA VAL A 62 -2.40 10.20 8.31
C VAL A 62 -1.24 9.58 7.50
N ILE A 63 -1.26 9.76 6.18
CA ILE A 63 -0.30 9.15 5.26
C ILE A 63 0.93 10.03 5.06
N SER A 64 2.10 9.41 4.98
CA SER A 64 3.30 10.03 4.43
C SER A 64 3.44 9.63 2.95
N LEU A 65 3.35 10.61 2.06
CA LEU A 65 3.49 10.39 0.63
C LEU A 65 4.97 10.41 0.26
N LEU A 66 5.41 9.41 -0.49
CA LEU A 66 6.68 9.50 -1.17
C LEU A 66 6.60 10.62 -2.22
N PRO A 67 7.65 11.43 -2.39
CA PRO A 67 7.66 12.44 -3.44
C PRO A 67 7.43 11.75 -4.79
N LEU A 68 6.56 12.35 -5.61
CA LEU A 68 6.37 11.94 -6.99
C LEU A 68 7.66 12.24 -7.76
N GLY A 69 8.62 11.33 -7.72
CA GLY A 69 9.81 11.31 -8.56
C GLY A 69 9.64 10.33 -9.71
N ASN A 70 10.60 10.28 -10.64
CA ASN A 70 10.75 9.15 -11.56
C ASN A 70 11.02 7.90 -10.73
N HIS A 71 9.98 7.26 -10.20
CA HIS A 71 10.09 5.95 -9.61
C HIS A 71 10.63 5.07 -10.71
N PRO A 72 11.87 4.55 -10.61
CA PRO A 72 12.20 3.43 -11.43
C PRO A 72 11.28 2.32 -10.91
N VAL A 73 10.14 2.11 -11.57
CA VAL A 73 9.67 0.74 -11.74
C VAL A 73 10.93 0.02 -12.14
N SER A 74 11.49 -0.79 -11.24
CA SER A 74 12.76 -1.46 -11.49
C SER A 74 12.68 -2.00 -12.91
N ALA A 75 13.62 -1.64 -13.79
CA ALA A 75 13.57 -2.11 -15.17
C ALA A 75 13.44 -3.65 -15.20
N ALA A 76 13.94 -4.33 -14.16
CA ALA A 76 13.73 -5.76 -13.92
C ALA A 76 12.27 -6.14 -13.61
N ALA A 77 11.51 -5.35 -12.85
CA ALA A 77 10.08 -5.58 -12.58
C ALA A 77 9.22 -5.37 -13.85
N HIS A 78 9.54 -4.36 -14.65
CA HIS A 78 8.89 -4.16 -15.96
C HIS A 78 9.27 -5.28 -16.95
N ALA A 79 10.55 -5.69 -16.98
CA ALA A 79 11.02 -6.78 -17.82
C ALA A 79 10.43 -8.15 -17.43
N ALA A 80 10.28 -8.43 -16.13
CA ALA A 80 9.67 -9.68 -15.65
C ALA A 80 8.21 -9.83 -16.10
N LEU A 81 7.45 -8.72 -16.13
CA LEU A 81 6.08 -8.71 -16.66
C LEU A 81 6.04 -8.94 -18.18
N LEU A 82 7.06 -8.50 -18.93
CA LEU A 82 7.15 -8.73 -20.37
C LEU A 82 7.60 -10.16 -20.73
N VAL A 83 8.43 -10.80 -19.90
CA VAL A 83 8.92 -12.16 -20.14
C VAL A 83 7.82 -13.21 -19.97
N HIS A 84 6.85 -12.99 -19.08
CA HIS A 84 5.69 -13.89 -18.94
C HIS A 84 4.65 -13.77 -20.06
N GLY A 85 4.71 -12.74 -20.91
CA GLY A 85 3.85 -12.62 -22.09
C GLY A 85 4.39 -13.31 -23.35
N ALA A 86 5.65 -13.76 -23.35
CA ALA A 86 6.33 -14.28 -24.55
C ALA A 86 6.37 -15.82 -24.64
N HIS A 87 5.82 -16.54 -23.66
CA HIS A 87 5.93 -18.00 -23.58
C HIS A 87 4.64 -18.76 -23.95
N ASP A 88 3.69 -18.11 -24.63
CA ASP A 88 2.44 -18.72 -25.11
C ASP A 88 2.19 -18.47 -26.60
N GLN A 89 3.22 -18.65 -27.45
CA GLN A 89 2.98 -18.76 -28.88
C GLN A 89 4.02 -19.62 -29.59
N GLY A 90 3.62 -20.86 -29.90
CA GLY A 90 3.93 -21.43 -31.21
C GLY A 90 5.19 -22.27 -31.31
N ASP A 91 5.24 -23.36 -30.55
CA ASP A 91 5.69 -24.64 -31.06
C ASP A 91 5.00 -24.93 -32.41
N HIS A 92 5.72 -24.99 -33.53
CA HIS A 92 5.42 -25.89 -34.65
C HIS A 92 6.59 -26.03 -35.64
N HIS A 93 6.97 -27.29 -35.80
CA HIS A 93 7.93 -27.87 -36.74
C HIS A 93 7.72 -27.47 -38.21
N GLY A 94 8.83 -27.47 -38.96
CA GLY A 94 8.87 -27.48 -40.43
C GLY A 94 10.28 -27.34 -40.96
#